data_AF-A0A8C4RQN1-F1
#
_entry.id   AF-A0A8C4RQN1-F1
#
_cell.length_a   1.000
_cell.length_b   1.000
_cell.length_c   1.000
_cell.angle_alpha   90.00
_cell.angle_beta   90.00
_cell.angle_gamma   90.00
#
_symmetry.space_group_name_H-M   'P 1'
#
loop_
_entity.id
_entity.type
_entity.pdbx_description
1 polymer ?
#
loop_
_entity_poly.entity_id
_entity_poly.type
_entity_poly.pdbx_seq_one_letter_code
_entity_poly.pdbx_strand_id
1 'polypeptide(L)'
;MSQGGKRHVSRSSTSRGFSVGFTSISSGELSTLTTCNCEIAVLPLELLIQLQGNYFEKTENELKIQNHFGGYNVFCEKSVVLDGKQYELENIMERFIVIKSHKDYKDFRENLLTKPLILFTKAWRMKTVLLNCENNGKTFAIIVNTRHPVIRYEIENGLNNIISSVWGESYDLQFDFVETIKEFFAKTGYDTNGKGLSFSFRFKADAFFDLSYMLGFSSKKVPVSGKVLNLFSSIEEKKNKVKMFLEKISEPYIKRTSVSDRRMSSLSTGSVDDDVFSGSPSTTHPRASLVGPGPFPAIYE
;
A
#
# COMPACT_ATOMS: atom_id res chain seq x y z
N MET A 1 -27.96 -64.58 48.04
CA MET A 1 -27.73 -63.74 46.84
C MET A 1 -27.62 -62.29 47.30
N SER A 2 -26.64 -61.53 46.80
CA SER A 2 -26.54 -60.07 47.02
C SER A 2 -25.74 -59.47 45.88
N GLN A 3 -26.26 -58.44 45.21
CA GLN A 3 -25.59 -57.77 44.08
C GLN A 3 -25.16 -56.36 44.49
N GLY A 4 -23.83 -56.12 44.51
CA GLY A 4 -23.25 -54.82 44.80
C GLY A 4 -23.30 -53.87 43.59
N GLY A 5 -24.38 -53.10 43.46
CA GLY A 5 -24.55 -52.12 42.38
C GLY A 5 -23.59 -50.93 42.46
N LYS A 6 -22.45 -50.98 41.74
CA LYS A 6 -21.56 -49.83 41.57
C LYS A 6 -22.22 -48.74 40.72
N ARG A 7 -22.62 -47.61 41.33
CA ARG A 7 -23.06 -46.42 40.58
C ARG A 7 -21.86 -45.72 39.96
N HIS A 8 -21.82 -45.63 38.63
CA HIS A 8 -20.76 -44.93 37.90
C HIS A 8 -21.05 -43.41 37.89
N VAL A 9 -20.22 -42.60 38.55
CA VAL A 9 -20.41 -41.14 38.61
C VAL A 9 -19.69 -40.49 37.42
N SER A 10 -20.42 -40.32 36.32
CA SER A 10 -19.93 -39.66 35.11
C SER A 10 -19.75 -38.15 35.34
N ARG A 11 -18.54 -37.74 35.74
CA ARG A 11 -18.14 -36.32 35.79
C ARG A 11 -18.01 -35.76 34.37
N SER A 12 -19.03 -35.04 33.91
CA SER A 12 -18.95 -34.22 32.71
C SER A 12 -18.00 -33.03 32.93
N SER A 13 -16.77 -33.13 32.44
CA SER A 13 -15.78 -32.04 32.50
C SER A 13 -16.12 -30.93 31.51
N THR A 14 -17.02 -30.02 31.90
CA THR A 14 -17.40 -28.85 31.10
C THR A 14 -16.19 -27.94 30.88
N SER A 15 -15.63 -27.97 29.67
CA SER A 15 -14.45 -27.19 29.27
C SER A 15 -14.77 -25.70 29.16
N ARG A 16 -14.56 -24.97 30.25
CA ARG A 16 -14.69 -23.49 30.28
C ARG A 16 -13.62 -22.86 29.39
N GLY A 17 -13.98 -22.48 28.17
CA GLY A 17 -13.11 -21.76 27.24
C GLY A 17 -12.82 -20.34 27.74
N PHE A 18 -11.65 -20.14 28.36
CA PHE A 18 -11.21 -18.83 28.85
C PHE A 18 -10.79 -17.89 27.70
N SER A 19 -11.75 -17.14 27.16
CA SER A 19 -11.53 -16.16 26.10
C SER A 19 -11.12 -14.78 26.66
N VAL A 20 -9.86 -14.63 27.08
CA VAL A 20 -9.26 -13.32 27.41
C VAL A 20 -7.78 -13.29 27.00
N GLY A 21 -7.31 -12.33 26.19
CA GLY A 21 -8.09 -11.31 25.48
C GLY A 21 -7.20 -10.41 24.64
N PHE A 22 -7.62 -10.14 23.41
CA PHE A 22 -7.22 -8.93 22.68
C PHE A 22 -8.24 -7.84 23.02
N THR A 23 -7.78 -6.60 23.23
CA THR A 23 -8.68 -5.45 23.33
C THR A 23 -9.33 -5.21 21.97
N SER A 24 -10.62 -5.56 21.86
CA SER A 24 -11.39 -5.36 20.62
C SER A 24 -11.57 -3.87 20.32
N ILE A 25 -11.59 -3.53 19.03
CA ILE A 25 -11.73 -2.17 18.47
C ILE A 25 -12.69 -1.28 19.30
N SER A 26 -12.25 -0.08 19.68
CA SER A 26 -13.13 0.93 20.28
C SER A 26 -14.10 1.48 19.23
N SER A 27 -15.39 1.57 19.55
CA SER A 27 -16.44 1.93 18.57
C SER A 27 -16.24 3.30 17.91
N GLY A 28 -15.45 4.20 18.52
CA GLY A 28 -15.09 5.50 17.95
C GLY A 28 -14.08 5.41 16.81
N GLU A 29 -13.06 4.53 16.90
CA GLU A 29 -12.01 4.41 15.86
C GLU A 29 -12.53 3.86 14.53
N LEU A 30 -13.72 3.26 14.55
CA LEU A 30 -14.35 2.59 13.40
C LEU A 30 -15.63 3.33 12.95
N SER A 31 -15.68 4.65 13.19
CA SER A 31 -16.78 5.54 12.81
C SER A 31 -16.53 6.28 11.48
N THR A 32 -15.27 6.47 11.09
CA THR A 32 -14.83 7.24 9.91
C THR A 32 -14.72 6.41 8.63
N LEU A 33 -15.51 5.35 8.50
CA LEU A 33 -15.33 4.27 7.49
C LEU A 33 -15.52 4.67 6.02
N THR A 34 -15.92 5.91 5.72
CA THR A 34 -15.91 6.45 4.34
C THR A 34 -14.49 6.58 3.76
N THR A 35 -13.46 6.61 4.62
CA THR A 35 -12.05 6.76 4.23
C THR A 35 -11.15 5.84 5.05
N CYS A 36 -10.32 5.02 4.41
CA CYS A 36 -9.34 4.16 5.07
C CYS A 36 -8.12 4.95 5.59
N ASN A 37 -8.33 5.80 6.59
CA ASN A 37 -7.29 6.56 7.28
C ASN A 37 -6.55 5.69 8.31
N CYS A 38 -5.90 4.64 7.82
CA CYS A 38 -5.02 3.77 8.60
C CYS A 38 -3.66 3.68 7.92
N GLU A 39 -2.61 3.47 8.71
CA GLU A 39 -1.25 3.23 8.22
C GLU A 39 -1.00 1.72 8.13
N ILE A 40 -1.17 1.01 9.26
CA ILE A 40 -1.02 -0.44 9.35
C ILE A 40 -2.24 -1.01 10.10
N ALA A 41 -2.72 -2.18 9.70
CA ALA A 41 -3.79 -2.90 10.39
C ALA A 41 -3.45 -4.38 10.59
N VAL A 42 -3.90 -4.98 11.69
CA VAL A 42 -3.55 -6.35 12.09
C VAL A 42 -4.79 -7.16 12.44
N LEU A 43 -4.88 -8.38 11.90
CA LEU A 43 -5.94 -9.34 12.18
C LEU A 43 -5.43 -10.79 12.09
N PRO A 44 -6.08 -11.77 12.75
CA PRO A 44 -5.82 -13.18 12.51
C PRO A 44 -6.04 -13.53 11.03
N LEU A 45 -5.20 -14.40 10.47
CA LEU A 45 -5.31 -14.80 9.06
C LEU A 45 -6.64 -15.52 8.79
N GLU A 46 -7.14 -16.27 9.77
CA GLU A 46 -8.44 -16.94 9.72
C GLU A 46 -9.59 -15.94 9.51
N LEU A 47 -9.53 -14.78 10.16
CA LEU A 47 -10.52 -13.71 10.05
C LEU A 47 -10.41 -12.95 8.72
N LEU A 48 -9.19 -12.77 8.20
CA LEU A 48 -8.98 -12.16 6.88
C LEU A 48 -9.65 -13.02 5.79
N ILE A 49 -9.37 -14.32 5.77
CA ILE A 49 -9.94 -15.26 4.79
C ILE A 49 -11.48 -15.28 4.91
N GLN A 50 -12.03 -15.33 6.14
CA GLN A 50 -13.48 -15.30 6.37
C GLN A 50 -14.14 -14.03 5.83
N LEU A 51 -13.53 -12.85 6.00
CA LEU A 51 -14.14 -11.57 5.62
C LEU A 51 -13.83 -11.14 4.16
N GLN A 52 -12.88 -11.80 3.49
CA GLN A 52 -12.39 -11.44 2.15
C GLN A 52 -12.31 -12.64 1.19
N GLY A 53 -13.24 -13.59 1.29
CA GLY A 53 -13.28 -14.78 0.42
C GLY A 53 -13.24 -14.50 -1.10
N ASN A 54 -13.70 -13.32 -1.54
CA ASN A 54 -13.60 -12.86 -2.93
C ASN A 54 -12.15 -12.59 -3.40
N TYR A 55 -11.20 -12.48 -2.47
CA TYR A 55 -9.77 -12.28 -2.72
C TYR A 55 -8.92 -13.46 -2.19
N PHE A 56 -9.44 -14.26 -1.26
CA PHE A 56 -8.76 -15.36 -0.59
C PHE A 56 -9.58 -16.65 -0.72
N GLU A 57 -9.36 -17.36 -1.81
CA GLU A 57 -9.99 -18.65 -2.08
C GLU A 57 -9.19 -19.76 -1.39
N LYS A 58 -9.83 -20.51 -0.50
CA LYS A 58 -9.17 -21.52 0.35
C LYS A 58 -9.63 -22.93 -0.05
N THR A 59 -8.72 -23.70 -0.65
CA THR A 59 -8.88 -25.11 -1.01
C THR A 59 -8.38 -25.99 0.16
N GLU A 60 -8.30 -27.31 -0.01
CA GLU A 60 -7.84 -28.21 1.06
C GLU A 60 -6.43 -27.90 1.55
N ASN A 61 -5.47 -27.68 0.64
CA ASN A 61 -4.04 -27.49 0.92
C ASN A 61 -3.49 -26.14 0.38
N GLU A 62 -4.33 -25.33 -0.28
CA GLU A 62 -3.92 -24.15 -1.02
C GLU A 62 -4.74 -22.91 -0.58
N LEU A 63 -4.13 -21.74 -0.72
CA LEU A 63 -4.75 -20.43 -0.49
C LEU A 63 -4.46 -19.55 -1.72
N LYS A 64 -5.39 -19.53 -2.66
CA LYS A 64 -5.28 -18.78 -3.92
C LYS A 64 -5.68 -17.32 -3.72
N ILE A 65 -4.79 -16.41 -4.09
CA ILE A 65 -5.06 -14.97 -4.03
C ILE A 65 -5.65 -14.52 -5.37
N GLN A 66 -6.93 -14.13 -5.36
CA GLN A 66 -7.60 -13.54 -6.52
C GLN A 66 -7.42 -12.00 -6.50
N ASN A 67 -7.12 -11.39 -7.64
CA ASN A 67 -6.56 -10.03 -7.66
C ASN A 67 -7.06 -9.16 -8.84
N HIS A 68 -8.23 -9.51 -9.40
CA HIS A 68 -8.73 -9.08 -10.72
C HIS A 68 -9.07 -7.59 -10.84
N PHE A 69 -9.85 -7.04 -9.89
CA PHE A 69 -10.35 -5.65 -9.93
C PHE A 69 -9.99 -4.84 -8.68
N GLY A 70 -8.94 -5.25 -7.95
CA GLY A 70 -8.59 -4.69 -6.65
C GLY A 70 -7.67 -5.65 -5.90
N GLY A 71 -7.86 -5.78 -4.60
CA GLY A 71 -7.16 -6.78 -3.77
C GLY A 71 -5.84 -6.28 -3.19
N TYR A 72 -4.88 -7.20 -3.05
CA TYR A 72 -3.73 -7.05 -2.15
C TYR A 72 -2.41 -7.50 -2.79
N ASN A 73 -1.33 -6.80 -2.49
CA ASN A 73 0.05 -7.20 -2.81
C ASN A 73 0.59 -8.07 -1.67
N VAL A 74 0.40 -9.38 -1.76
CA VAL A 74 0.72 -10.33 -0.67
C VAL A 74 2.17 -10.81 -0.79
N PHE A 75 3.01 -10.50 0.19
CA PHE A 75 4.42 -10.89 0.23
C PHE A 75 4.63 -12.12 1.11
N CYS A 76 5.10 -13.21 0.51
CA CYS A 76 5.36 -14.48 1.19
C CYS A 76 6.63 -15.16 0.66
N GLU A 77 7.00 -16.30 1.24
CA GLU A 77 7.99 -17.21 0.63
C GLU A 77 7.28 -18.23 -0.25
N LYS A 78 6.51 -19.16 0.35
CA LYS A 78 5.68 -20.15 -0.38
C LYS A 78 4.41 -20.58 0.36
N SER A 79 4.47 -20.68 1.69
CA SER A 79 3.39 -21.22 2.51
C SER A 79 3.13 -20.43 3.80
N VAL A 80 1.94 -20.60 4.37
CA VAL A 80 1.54 -20.15 5.71
C VAL A 80 0.97 -21.30 6.51
N VAL A 81 1.00 -21.19 7.84
CA VAL A 81 0.33 -22.14 8.74
C VAL A 81 -0.94 -21.50 9.28
N LEU A 82 -2.07 -22.18 9.16
CA LEU A 82 -3.40 -21.75 9.59
C LEU A 82 -4.01 -22.87 10.46
N ASP A 83 -4.38 -22.57 11.71
CA ASP A 83 -4.84 -23.55 12.70
C ASP A 83 -4.00 -24.84 12.79
N GLY A 84 -2.68 -24.73 12.55
CA GLY A 84 -1.72 -25.84 12.59
C GLY A 84 -1.55 -26.61 11.27
N LYS A 85 -2.41 -26.42 10.26
CA LYS A 85 -2.21 -26.97 8.91
C LYS A 85 -1.43 -26.00 8.03
N GLN A 86 -0.50 -26.50 7.21
CA GLN A 86 0.21 -25.71 6.21
C GLN A 86 -0.64 -25.56 4.94
N TYR A 87 -0.63 -24.36 4.36
CA TYR A 87 -1.26 -24.01 3.09
C TYR A 87 -0.23 -23.35 2.18
N GLU A 88 -0.14 -23.78 0.92
CA GLU A 88 0.67 -23.11 -0.11
C GLU A 88 -0.10 -21.95 -0.73
N LEU A 89 0.58 -20.87 -1.13
CA LEU A 89 -0.07 -19.66 -1.66
C LEU A 89 0.23 -19.45 -3.14
N GLU A 90 -0.82 -19.28 -3.93
CA GLU A 90 -0.71 -18.83 -5.32
C GLU A 90 -0.87 -17.31 -5.45
N ASN A 91 -0.29 -16.74 -6.51
CA ASN A 91 -0.35 -15.31 -6.85
C ASN A 91 0.25 -14.36 -5.78
N ILE A 92 1.26 -14.84 -5.05
CA ILE A 92 2.09 -14.04 -4.14
C ILE A 92 3.19 -13.26 -4.86
N MET A 93 3.72 -12.24 -4.20
CA MET A 93 5.03 -11.65 -4.46
C MET A 93 6.07 -12.32 -3.56
N GLU A 94 7.24 -12.65 -4.10
CA GLU A 94 8.35 -13.20 -3.30
C GLU A 94 8.93 -12.13 -2.35
N ARG A 95 9.40 -12.55 -1.17
CA ARG A 95 10.11 -11.66 -0.22
C ARG A 95 11.46 -11.12 -0.72
N PHE A 96 12.00 -11.62 -1.82
CA PHE A 96 13.23 -11.12 -2.44
C PHE A 96 13.08 -11.05 -3.97
N ILE A 97 12.90 -9.85 -4.52
CA ILE A 97 12.65 -9.64 -5.95
C ILE A 97 13.92 -9.16 -6.66
N VAL A 98 14.31 -9.76 -7.79
CA VAL A 98 15.43 -9.27 -8.61
C VAL A 98 14.90 -8.46 -9.79
N ILE A 99 15.14 -7.15 -9.74
CA ILE A 99 14.80 -6.19 -10.79
C ILE A 99 16.03 -6.02 -11.69
N LYS A 100 15.83 -6.06 -13.02
CA LYS A 100 16.93 -6.02 -14.00
C LYS A 100 16.96 -4.71 -14.79
N SER A 101 15.84 -4.31 -15.38
CA SER A 101 15.77 -3.07 -16.13
C SER A 101 15.12 -1.92 -15.36
N HIS A 102 15.43 -0.69 -15.79
CA HIS A 102 14.75 0.52 -15.30
C HIS A 102 13.23 0.51 -15.60
N LYS A 103 12.80 -0.22 -16.65
CA LYS A 103 11.37 -0.42 -16.92
C LYS A 103 10.75 -1.31 -15.83
N ASP A 104 11.36 -2.45 -15.53
CA ASP A 104 10.87 -3.37 -14.48
C ASP A 104 10.79 -2.65 -13.13
N TYR A 105 11.77 -1.80 -12.81
CA TYR A 105 11.77 -0.95 -11.62
C TYR A 105 10.54 -0.01 -11.58
N LYS A 106 10.24 0.67 -12.69
CA LYS A 106 9.10 1.59 -12.78
C LYS A 106 7.77 0.83 -12.65
N ASP A 107 7.62 -0.27 -13.38
CA ASP A 107 6.39 -1.06 -13.40
C ASP A 107 6.16 -1.73 -12.03
N PHE A 108 7.22 -2.21 -11.36
CA PHE A 108 7.19 -2.67 -9.97
C PHE A 108 6.79 -1.56 -9.00
N ARG A 109 7.40 -0.37 -9.10
CA ARG A 109 7.08 0.79 -8.25
C ARG A 109 5.63 1.22 -8.38
N GLU A 110 5.09 1.30 -9.59
CA GLU A 110 3.67 1.64 -9.79
C GLU A 110 2.77 0.53 -9.24
N ASN A 111 3.08 -0.75 -9.46
CA ASN A 111 2.30 -1.88 -8.92
C ASN A 111 2.29 -1.90 -7.38
N LEU A 112 3.46 -1.87 -6.73
CA LEU A 112 3.63 -1.89 -5.26
C LEU A 112 2.78 -0.83 -4.56
N LEU A 113 2.70 0.36 -5.15
CA LEU A 113 2.01 1.54 -4.60
C LEU A 113 0.54 1.67 -5.04
N THR A 114 0.00 0.71 -5.81
CA THR A 114 -1.43 0.70 -6.19
C THR A 114 -2.29 -0.15 -5.26
N LYS A 115 -1.79 -1.20 -4.63
CA LYS A 115 -2.59 -2.08 -3.74
C LYS A 115 -2.05 -2.08 -2.31
N PRO A 116 -2.91 -2.17 -1.28
CA PRO A 116 -2.44 -2.45 0.08
C PRO A 116 -1.60 -3.73 0.09
N LEU A 117 -0.52 -3.70 0.87
CA LEU A 117 0.45 -4.78 0.97
C LEU A 117 0.09 -5.68 2.16
N ILE A 118 0.31 -7.00 2.04
CA ILE A 118 0.09 -7.95 3.13
C ILE A 118 1.37 -8.71 3.45
N LEU A 119 1.70 -8.76 4.73
CA LEU A 119 2.74 -9.60 5.32
C LEU A 119 2.10 -10.59 6.29
N PHE A 120 2.74 -11.74 6.51
CA PHE A 120 2.30 -12.75 7.47
C PHE A 120 3.36 -12.96 8.54
N THR A 121 2.93 -13.01 9.80
CA THR A 121 3.79 -13.35 10.95
C THR A 121 3.09 -14.30 11.90
N LYS A 122 3.86 -15.10 12.63
CA LYS A 122 3.35 -15.97 13.71
C LYS A 122 3.61 -15.28 15.05
N ALA A 123 2.58 -15.22 15.89
CA ALA A 123 2.64 -14.61 17.21
C ALA A 123 2.25 -15.61 18.30
N TRP A 124 3.00 -15.58 19.41
CA TRP A 124 2.81 -16.45 20.57
C TRP A 124 2.45 -15.61 21.78
N ARG A 125 1.57 -16.10 22.66
CA ARG A 125 1.31 -15.42 23.94
C ARG A 125 2.55 -15.53 24.81
N MET A 126 3.04 -14.45 25.43
CA MET A 126 4.34 -14.47 26.14
C MET A 126 4.41 -15.54 27.25
N LYS A 127 3.30 -15.76 27.98
CA LYS A 127 3.20 -16.84 28.99
C LYS A 127 3.42 -18.25 28.39
N THR A 128 3.13 -18.45 27.11
CA THR A 128 3.31 -19.71 26.38
C THR A 128 4.76 -19.88 25.89
N VAL A 129 5.44 -18.78 25.53
CA VAL A 129 6.87 -18.76 25.21
C VAL A 129 7.70 -19.12 26.46
N LEU A 130 7.38 -18.52 27.62
CA LEU A 130 8.00 -18.83 28.92
C LEU A 130 7.78 -20.28 29.42
N LEU A 131 6.98 -21.07 28.70
CA LEU A 131 6.71 -22.49 29.00
C LEU A 131 7.17 -23.41 27.85
N ASN A 132 8.00 -22.90 26.92
CA ASN A 132 8.51 -23.61 25.73
C ASN A 132 7.41 -24.26 24.85
N CYS A 133 6.18 -23.75 24.90
CA CYS A 133 5.01 -24.33 24.23
C CYS A 133 4.80 -23.74 22.82
N GLU A 134 5.85 -23.73 22.00
CA GLU A 134 5.91 -23.02 20.71
C GLU A 134 4.88 -23.49 19.66
N ASN A 135 4.27 -24.65 19.83
CA ASN A 135 3.28 -25.16 18.86
C ASN A 135 2.01 -24.27 18.79
N ASN A 136 1.67 -23.55 19.86
CA ASN A 136 0.40 -22.82 20.02
C ASN A 136 0.37 -21.38 19.47
N GLY A 137 1.38 -20.95 18.69
CA GLY A 137 1.37 -19.62 18.07
C GLY A 137 0.33 -19.50 16.94
N LYS A 138 -0.29 -18.34 16.78
CA LYS A 138 -1.30 -18.03 15.74
C LYS A 138 -0.70 -17.18 14.63
N THR A 139 -1.25 -17.28 13.42
CA THR A 139 -0.79 -16.50 12.26
C THR A 139 -1.64 -15.26 12.06
N PHE A 140 -0.98 -14.11 11.91
CA PHE A 140 -1.60 -12.81 11.72
C PHE A 140 -1.26 -12.27 10.34
N ALA A 141 -2.26 -11.69 9.68
CA ALA A 141 -2.07 -10.83 8.52
C ALA A 141 -1.82 -9.40 8.99
N ILE A 142 -0.79 -8.78 8.42
CA ILE A 142 -0.41 -7.39 8.62
C ILE A 142 -0.71 -6.67 7.30
N ILE A 143 -1.75 -5.83 7.29
CA ILE A 143 -2.13 -5.04 6.13
C ILE A 143 -1.46 -3.67 6.23
N VAL A 144 -0.61 -3.35 5.26
CA VAL A 144 0.14 -2.10 5.14
C VAL A 144 -0.53 -1.24 4.07
N ASN A 145 -1.02 -0.06 4.45
CA ASN A 145 -1.74 0.83 3.54
C ASN A 145 -0.77 1.68 2.71
N THR A 146 -0.26 1.11 1.61
CA THR A 146 0.64 1.77 0.63
C THR A 146 0.05 3.04 -0.02
N ARG A 147 -1.25 3.30 0.17
CA ARG A 147 -1.97 4.48 -0.29
C ARG A 147 -2.05 5.59 0.77
N HIS A 148 -1.75 5.30 2.04
CA HIS A 148 -1.73 6.30 3.12
C HIS A 148 -0.52 7.22 2.96
N PRO A 149 -0.64 8.56 3.10
CA PRO A 149 0.46 9.49 2.83
C PRO A 149 1.78 9.17 3.57
N VAL A 150 1.72 8.78 4.85
CA VAL A 150 2.91 8.45 5.66
C VAL A 150 3.63 7.19 5.14
N ILE A 151 2.91 6.07 5.05
CA ILE A 151 3.46 4.80 4.54
C ILE A 151 3.92 4.94 3.09
N ARG A 152 3.16 5.67 2.27
CA ARG A 152 3.54 5.97 0.89
C ARG A 152 4.84 6.77 0.83
N TYR A 153 4.98 7.80 1.67
CA TYR A 153 6.20 8.61 1.73
C TYR A 153 7.42 7.76 2.09
N GLU A 154 7.35 6.90 3.11
CA GLU A 154 8.48 6.03 3.46
C GLU A 154 8.87 5.08 2.31
N ILE A 155 7.89 4.48 1.64
CA ILE A 155 8.14 3.57 0.51
C ILE A 155 8.69 4.33 -0.70
N GLU A 156 8.12 5.50 -1.05
CA GLU A 156 8.59 6.32 -2.17
C GLU A 156 9.95 6.97 -1.90
N ASN A 157 10.23 7.38 -0.65
CA ASN A 157 11.53 7.88 -0.21
C ASN A 157 12.58 6.75 -0.30
N GLY A 158 12.28 5.57 0.23
CA GLY A 158 13.13 4.38 0.11
C GLY A 158 13.48 4.06 -1.35
N LEU A 159 12.48 4.09 -2.23
CA LEU A 159 12.63 3.89 -3.67
C LEU A 159 13.43 5.01 -4.38
N ASN A 160 13.16 6.29 -4.07
CA ASN A 160 13.79 7.44 -4.71
C ASN A 160 15.31 7.48 -4.45
N ASN A 161 15.74 7.15 -3.22
CA ASN A 161 17.15 7.14 -2.82
C ASN A 161 18.02 6.11 -3.56
N ILE A 162 17.40 5.18 -4.31
CA ILE A 162 18.13 4.30 -5.23
C ILE A 162 18.46 5.07 -6.52
N ILE A 163 17.43 5.65 -7.16
CA ILE A 163 17.52 6.29 -8.49
C ILE A 163 18.61 7.37 -8.54
N SER A 164 18.74 8.16 -7.47
CA SER A 164 19.74 9.23 -7.33
C SER A 164 21.19 8.77 -7.42
N SER A 165 21.44 7.46 -7.30
CA SER A 165 22.77 6.87 -7.16
C SER A 165 23.14 5.96 -8.34
N VAL A 166 22.21 5.66 -9.25
CA VAL A 166 22.41 4.65 -10.31
C VAL A 166 23.22 5.18 -11.50
N TRP A 167 24.55 5.17 -11.36
CA TRP A 167 25.50 5.06 -12.49
C TRP A 167 26.50 3.92 -12.22
N GLY A 168 26.06 2.68 -12.41
CA GLY A 168 26.93 1.49 -12.45
C GLY A 168 26.89 0.55 -11.24
N GLU A 169 26.32 0.96 -10.11
CA GLU A 169 26.17 0.13 -8.89
C GLU A 169 24.93 -0.77 -8.92
N SER A 170 25.00 -1.90 -8.19
CA SER A 170 23.84 -2.76 -7.87
C SER A 170 23.36 -2.52 -6.44
N TYR A 171 22.05 -2.42 -6.26
CA TYR A 171 21.42 -1.96 -5.00
C TYR A 171 20.48 -3.01 -4.40
N ASP A 172 20.67 -3.31 -3.13
CA ASP A 172 19.68 -4.01 -2.29
C ASP A 172 18.90 -3.01 -1.44
N LEU A 173 17.58 -2.97 -1.59
CA LEU A 173 16.69 -2.26 -0.66
C LEU A 173 15.86 -3.27 0.12
N GLN A 174 15.82 -3.14 1.45
CA GLN A 174 14.89 -3.85 2.33
C GLN A 174 13.92 -2.86 2.99
N PHE A 175 12.62 -3.12 2.88
CA PHE A 175 11.60 -2.52 3.74
C PHE A 175 11.35 -3.41 4.95
N ASP A 176 11.43 -2.85 6.16
CA ASP A 176 11.29 -3.60 7.41
C ASP A 176 10.21 -3.01 8.33
N PHE A 177 9.28 -3.87 8.76
CA PHE A 177 8.18 -3.54 9.68
C PHE A 177 8.36 -4.24 11.05
N VAL A 178 9.46 -4.98 11.26
CA VAL A 178 9.69 -5.81 12.47
C VAL A 178 9.55 -5.03 13.76
N GLU A 179 10.11 -3.83 13.85
CA GLU A 179 10.10 -3.00 15.08
C GLU A 179 8.68 -2.56 15.44
N THR A 180 8.02 -1.84 14.53
CA THR A 180 6.63 -1.38 14.60
C THR A 180 5.66 -2.48 15.04
N ILE A 181 5.81 -3.68 14.48
CA ILE A 181 4.92 -4.83 14.74
C ILE A 181 5.29 -5.58 16.03
N LYS A 182 6.59 -5.74 16.36
CA LYS A 182 7.00 -6.31 17.65
C LYS A 182 6.53 -5.46 18.81
N GLU A 183 6.67 -4.14 18.72
CA GLU A 183 6.14 -3.22 19.72
C GLU A 183 4.63 -3.39 19.93
N PHE A 184 3.86 -3.47 18.84
CA PHE A 184 2.42 -3.67 18.91
C PHE A 184 2.07 -5.00 19.61
N PHE A 185 2.66 -6.12 19.19
CA PHE A 185 2.37 -7.41 19.82
C PHE A 185 2.80 -7.46 21.29
N ALA A 186 3.97 -6.92 21.64
CA ALA A 186 4.46 -6.85 23.02
C ALA A 186 3.48 -6.09 23.93
N LYS A 187 2.95 -4.95 23.46
CA LYS A 187 1.90 -4.17 24.17
C LYS A 187 0.58 -4.95 24.36
N THR A 188 0.34 -6.02 23.58
CA THR A 188 -0.80 -6.94 23.75
C THR A 188 -0.48 -8.22 24.54
N GLY A 189 0.73 -8.40 25.04
CA GLY A 189 1.16 -9.62 25.74
C GLY A 189 1.46 -10.81 24.81
N TYR A 190 1.78 -10.52 23.55
CA TYR A 190 2.23 -11.46 22.54
C TYR A 190 3.68 -11.14 22.12
N ASP A 191 4.40 -12.14 21.65
CA ASP A 191 5.71 -12.00 21.03
C ASP A 191 5.67 -12.50 19.57
N THR A 192 6.53 -11.95 18.72
CA THR A 192 6.77 -12.42 17.35
C THR A 192 8.28 -12.54 17.11
N ASN A 193 8.70 -13.59 16.42
CA ASN A 193 10.11 -13.79 16.08
C ASN A 193 10.64 -12.81 15.00
N GLY A 194 9.80 -11.91 14.47
CA GLY A 194 10.13 -10.98 13.39
C GLY A 194 10.08 -11.59 11.98
N LYS A 195 9.90 -12.90 11.82
CA LYS A 195 9.92 -13.54 10.50
C LYS A 195 8.70 -13.12 9.67
N GLY A 196 8.94 -12.88 8.38
CA GLY A 196 7.91 -12.48 7.41
C GLY A 196 7.48 -11.01 7.46
N LEU A 197 8.09 -10.18 8.32
CA LEU A 197 7.76 -8.76 8.49
C LEU A 197 8.67 -7.80 7.70
N SER A 198 9.45 -8.31 6.75
CA SER A 198 10.25 -7.53 5.83
C SER A 198 10.25 -8.16 4.43
N PHE A 199 10.46 -7.33 3.42
CA PHE A 199 10.70 -7.77 2.05
C PHE A 199 11.77 -6.89 1.41
N SER A 200 12.49 -7.46 0.44
CA SER A 200 13.61 -6.80 -0.22
C SER A 200 13.50 -6.91 -1.73
N PHE A 201 14.20 -6.01 -2.43
CA PHE A 201 14.49 -6.20 -3.84
C PHE A 201 15.92 -5.78 -4.17
N ARG A 202 16.51 -6.48 -5.14
CA ARG A 202 17.83 -6.22 -5.71
C ARG A 202 17.66 -5.61 -7.09
N PHE A 203 17.99 -4.33 -7.23
CA PHE A 203 18.18 -3.73 -8.54
C PHE A 203 19.59 -4.07 -9.04
N LYS A 204 19.68 -4.86 -10.12
CA LYS A 204 20.91 -5.01 -10.88
C LYS A 204 20.93 -3.94 -11.96
N ALA A 205 22.05 -3.25 -12.15
CA ALA A 205 22.22 -2.38 -13.30
C ALA A 205 22.34 -3.22 -14.59
N ASP A 206 21.65 -2.81 -15.66
CA ASP A 206 21.86 -3.31 -17.03
C ASP A 206 23.21 -2.81 -17.58
N ALA A 207 24.30 -3.33 -17.02
CA ALA A 207 25.65 -2.91 -17.37
C ALA A 207 26.12 -3.64 -18.64
N PHE A 208 26.23 -2.91 -19.75
CA PHE A 208 26.83 -3.36 -21.01
C PHE A 208 28.36 -3.65 -20.90
N PHE A 209 28.94 -3.50 -19.71
CA PHE A 209 30.31 -3.84 -19.35
C PHE A 209 30.30 -4.43 -17.92
N ASP A 210 31.23 -5.34 -17.59
CA ASP A 210 31.32 -6.02 -16.28
C ASP A 210 31.66 -5.11 -15.06
N LEU A 211 31.61 -3.79 -15.23
CA LEU A 211 31.88 -2.77 -14.22
C LEU A 211 30.98 -2.84 -12.97
N SER A 212 29.85 -3.56 -13.03
CA SER A 212 29.00 -3.84 -11.87
C SER A 212 29.75 -4.53 -10.73
N TYR A 213 30.78 -5.33 -11.04
CA TYR A 213 31.64 -5.96 -10.02
C TYR A 213 32.75 -5.04 -9.50
N MET A 214 32.99 -3.89 -10.16
CA MET A 214 34.10 -2.99 -9.86
C MET A 214 33.69 -1.82 -8.93
N LEU A 215 32.42 -1.43 -8.92
CA LEU A 215 31.87 -0.40 -8.03
C LEU A 215 31.22 -0.98 -6.76
N GLY A 216 30.87 -2.26 -6.76
CA GLY A 216 30.39 -2.99 -5.59
C GLY A 216 28.86 -3.01 -5.42
N PHE A 217 28.44 -3.55 -4.27
CA PHE A 217 27.04 -3.71 -3.89
C PHE A 217 26.70 -2.79 -2.72
N SER A 218 25.74 -1.88 -2.94
CA SER A 218 25.22 -1.02 -1.88
C SER A 218 23.93 -1.61 -1.32
N SER A 219 23.77 -1.58 0.02
CA SER A 219 22.61 -2.14 0.70
C SER A 219 22.01 -1.13 1.66
N LYS A 220 20.70 -0.89 1.54
CA LYS A 220 19.95 0.06 2.37
C LYS A 220 18.73 -0.60 2.99
N LYS A 221 18.57 -0.42 4.29
CA LYS A 221 17.40 -0.82 5.05
C LYS A 221 16.53 0.40 5.35
N VAL A 222 15.23 0.28 5.16
CA VAL A 222 14.23 1.33 5.42
C VAL A 222 13.26 0.79 6.48
N PRO A 223 13.35 1.24 7.74
CA PRO A 223 12.35 0.91 8.75
C PRO A 223 11.05 1.68 8.46
N VAL A 224 9.94 0.97 8.31
CA VAL A 224 8.63 1.57 8.04
C VAL A 224 7.82 1.62 9.33
N SER A 225 7.67 2.82 9.86
CA SER A 225 6.87 3.11 11.05
C SER A 225 5.42 3.47 10.69
N GLY A 226 4.48 3.30 11.63
CA GLY A 226 3.10 3.72 11.48
C GLY A 226 2.18 3.23 12.60
N LYS A 227 1.04 3.92 12.82
CA LYS A 227 0.01 3.54 13.78
C LYS A 227 -0.62 2.21 13.37
N VAL A 228 -0.45 1.21 14.24
CA VAL A 228 -1.02 -0.13 14.07
C VAL A 228 -2.45 -0.19 14.64
N LEU A 229 -3.42 -0.50 13.80
CA LEU A 229 -4.83 -0.70 14.16
C LEU A 229 -5.13 -2.18 14.38
N ASN A 230 -5.59 -2.56 15.58
CA ASN A 230 -6.06 -3.92 15.85
C ASN A 230 -7.47 -4.12 15.29
N LEU A 231 -7.64 -4.97 14.27
CA LEU A 231 -8.94 -5.32 13.69
C LEU A 231 -9.55 -6.60 14.29
N PHE A 232 -8.98 -7.17 15.35
CA PHE A 232 -9.56 -8.34 16.02
C PHE A 232 -10.96 -8.02 16.60
N SER A 233 -11.93 -8.86 16.24
CA SER A 233 -13.26 -8.86 16.86
C SER A 233 -13.87 -10.25 16.96
N SER A 234 -14.42 -10.56 18.14
CA SER A 234 -15.35 -11.67 18.37
C SER A 234 -16.82 -11.30 18.13
N ILE A 235 -17.17 -10.01 18.09
CA ILE A 235 -18.54 -9.49 17.99
C ILE A 235 -18.90 -9.27 16.52
N GLU A 236 -20.07 -9.78 16.09
CA GLU A 236 -20.49 -9.80 14.67
C GLU A 236 -20.70 -8.41 14.07
N GLU A 237 -21.33 -7.48 14.80
CA GLU A 237 -21.49 -6.08 14.36
C GLU A 237 -20.15 -5.41 14.05
N LYS A 238 -19.14 -5.69 14.88
CA LYS A 238 -17.77 -5.21 14.67
C LYS A 238 -17.09 -5.94 13.50
N LYS A 239 -17.35 -7.24 13.29
CA LYS A 239 -16.86 -7.95 12.09
C LYS A 239 -17.44 -7.35 10.80
N ASN A 240 -18.71 -6.97 10.77
CA ASN A 240 -19.32 -6.29 9.62
C ASN A 240 -18.61 -4.96 9.32
N LYS A 241 -18.29 -4.16 10.35
CA LYS A 241 -17.48 -2.94 10.18
C LYS A 241 -16.04 -3.22 9.71
N VAL A 242 -15.40 -4.29 10.21
CA VAL A 242 -14.09 -4.76 9.70
C VAL A 242 -14.20 -5.22 8.24
N LYS A 243 -15.28 -5.89 7.85
CA LYS A 243 -15.54 -6.29 6.45
C LYS A 243 -15.63 -5.06 5.54
N MET A 244 -16.43 -4.07 5.91
CA MET A 244 -16.54 -2.80 5.16
C MET A 244 -15.18 -2.07 5.05
N PHE A 245 -14.36 -2.09 6.11
CA PHE A 245 -13.00 -1.56 6.06
C PHE A 245 -12.12 -2.33 5.06
N LEU A 246 -12.17 -3.66 5.07
CA LEU A 246 -11.37 -4.52 4.18
C LEU A 246 -11.83 -4.41 2.71
N GLU A 247 -13.13 -4.33 2.47
CA GLU A 247 -13.71 -3.99 1.16
C GLU A 247 -13.21 -2.61 0.70
N LYS A 248 -13.23 -1.59 1.57
CA LYS A 248 -12.83 -0.23 1.22
C LYS A 248 -11.33 -0.07 0.97
N ILE A 249 -10.46 -0.81 1.68
CA ILE A 249 -9.01 -0.76 1.44
C ILE A 249 -8.59 -1.55 0.19
N SER A 250 -9.33 -2.59 -0.17
CA SER A 250 -9.06 -3.45 -1.34
C SER A 250 -9.67 -2.97 -2.66
N GLU A 251 -10.49 -1.90 -2.65
CA GLU A 251 -10.97 -1.20 -3.85
C GLU A 251 -9.83 -0.93 -4.86
N PRO A 252 -10.09 -0.90 -6.19
CA PRO A 252 -9.08 -0.56 -7.18
C PRO A 252 -8.55 0.88 -6.99
N TYR A 253 -7.25 1.07 -7.19
CA TYR A 253 -6.64 2.41 -7.09
C TYR A 253 -6.95 3.23 -8.35
N ILE A 254 -8.02 4.02 -8.28
CA ILE A 254 -8.35 5.02 -9.29
C ILE A 254 -7.37 6.19 -9.15
N LYS A 255 -6.26 6.14 -9.90
CA LYS A 255 -5.29 7.23 -10.06
C LYS A 255 -6.01 8.42 -10.72
N ARG A 256 -6.59 9.31 -9.91
CA ARG A 256 -7.24 10.55 -10.38
C ARG A 256 -6.21 11.41 -11.10
N THR A 257 -6.21 11.36 -12.43
CA THR A 257 -5.44 12.28 -13.25
C THR A 257 -6.03 13.67 -13.10
N SER A 258 -5.22 14.63 -12.63
CA SER A 258 -5.57 16.05 -12.65
C SER A 258 -5.64 16.51 -14.10
N VAL A 259 -6.84 16.51 -14.68
CA VAL A 259 -7.11 17.14 -16.00
C VAL A 259 -6.99 18.67 -15.88
N SER A 260 -7.12 19.20 -14.65
CA SER A 260 -6.94 20.60 -14.26
C SER A 260 -5.58 21.21 -14.56
N ASP A 261 -4.51 20.40 -14.70
CA ASP A 261 -3.17 20.92 -15.03
C ASP A 261 -2.92 21.12 -16.53
N ARG A 262 -3.94 20.92 -17.38
CA ARG A 262 -3.98 21.55 -18.71
C ARG A 262 -4.25 23.05 -18.57
N ARG A 263 -3.25 23.81 -18.12
CA ARG A 263 -3.13 25.23 -18.46
C ARG A 263 -2.96 25.34 -19.98
N MET A 264 -4.06 25.38 -20.72
CA MET A 264 -4.02 25.78 -22.11
C MET A 264 -3.51 27.22 -22.18
N SER A 265 -2.38 27.42 -22.85
CA SER A 265 -1.77 28.73 -23.03
C SER A 265 -2.62 29.57 -23.98
N SER A 266 -3.56 30.33 -23.44
CA SER A 266 -4.42 31.25 -24.17
C SER A 266 -3.60 32.41 -24.73
N LEU A 267 -3.21 32.32 -26.00
CA LEU A 267 -2.52 33.41 -26.70
C LEU A 267 -2.81 33.36 -28.22
N SER A 268 -4.01 33.81 -28.59
CA SER A 268 -4.38 34.22 -29.96
C SER A 268 -5.59 35.15 -29.91
N THR A 269 -5.39 36.39 -29.48
CA THR A 269 -6.45 37.40 -29.58
C THR A 269 -6.60 37.80 -31.06
N GLY A 270 -7.76 37.52 -31.64
CA GLY A 270 -8.17 38.00 -32.96
C GLY A 270 -9.69 38.02 -32.98
N SER A 271 -10.28 39.22 -33.03
CA SER A 271 -11.73 39.37 -32.95
C SER A 271 -12.42 38.91 -34.24
N VAL A 272 -13.63 38.39 -34.08
CA VAL A 272 -14.63 38.33 -35.13
C VAL A 272 -15.59 39.47 -34.82
N ASP A 273 -15.56 40.51 -35.66
CA ASP A 273 -16.45 41.66 -35.60
C ASP A 273 -17.34 41.63 -36.85
N ASP A 274 -18.63 41.38 -36.68
CA ASP A 274 -19.64 41.33 -37.75
C ASP A 274 -20.67 42.48 -37.59
N ASP A 275 -21.06 43.09 -38.71
CA ASP A 275 -22.29 43.92 -38.92
C ASP A 275 -22.45 45.25 -38.12
N VAL A 276 -23.14 46.31 -38.57
CA VAL A 276 -23.61 46.86 -39.88
C VAL A 276 -24.12 48.32 -39.59
N PHE A 277 -24.27 49.36 -40.44
CA PHE A 277 -24.10 49.66 -41.88
C PHE A 277 -23.98 51.21 -42.06
N SER A 278 -23.83 51.70 -43.32
CA SER A 278 -23.98 53.11 -43.78
C SER A 278 -22.77 54.07 -43.63
N GLY A 279 -22.31 54.77 -44.67
CA GLY A 279 -22.62 54.62 -46.10
C GLY A 279 -22.01 55.67 -47.05
N SER A 280 -21.50 55.18 -48.20
CA SER A 280 -21.31 55.88 -49.49
C SER A 280 -20.27 57.04 -49.64
N PRO A 281 -19.80 57.34 -50.88
CA PRO A 281 -18.40 57.79 -51.10
C PRO A 281 -18.24 59.14 -51.86
N SER A 282 -17.05 59.35 -52.47
CA SER A 282 -16.62 60.45 -53.37
C SER A 282 -16.13 61.75 -52.68
N THR A 283 -15.35 62.67 -53.28
CA THR A 283 -14.33 62.62 -54.38
C THR A 283 -13.53 63.95 -54.41
N THR A 284 -12.19 63.87 -54.46
CA THR A 284 -11.21 64.79 -55.10
C THR A 284 -11.35 66.35 -55.02
N HIS A 285 -10.38 67.01 -54.35
CA HIS A 285 -9.84 68.38 -54.58
C HIS A 285 -10.69 69.64 -54.18
N PRO A 286 -10.13 70.89 -54.09
CA PRO A 286 -8.74 71.32 -53.70
C PRO A 286 -8.58 72.65 -52.88
N ARG A 287 -7.35 72.88 -52.35
CA ARG A 287 -6.59 74.18 -52.23
C ARG A 287 -6.72 75.12 -50.99
N ALA A 288 -5.56 75.73 -50.64
CA ALA A 288 -5.25 76.90 -49.76
C ALA A 288 -5.32 76.68 -48.21
N SER A 289 -4.23 76.77 -47.40
CA SER A 289 -3.27 77.87 -47.04
C SER A 289 -3.70 78.61 -45.75
N LEU A 290 -2.89 78.81 -44.69
CA LEU A 290 -1.60 79.54 -44.59
C LEU A 290 -0.83 79.23 -43.26
N VAL A 291 0.52 79.37 -43.26
CA VAL A 291 1.48 79.56 -42.10
C VAL A 291 1.52 78.45 -41.01
N GLY A 292 2.65 77.92 -40.49
CA GLY A 292 4.11 78.20 -40.60
C GLY A 292 4.75 78.53 -39.21
N PRO A 293 6.07 78.37 -38.91
CA PRO A 293 7.22 77.72 -39.59
C PRO A 293 7.56 76.32 -38.96
N GLY A 294 8.64 75.53 -39.25
CA GLY A 294 9.97 75.73 -39.87
C GLY A 294 11.08 75.96 -38.80
N PRO A 295 12.37 75.47 -38.91
CA PRO A 295 13.14 74.87 -40.05
C PRO A 295 13.42 73.33 -39.88
N PHE A 296 13.78 72.48 -40.87
CA PHE A 296 14.84 72.43 -41.93
C PHE A 296 16.27 72.07 -41.44
N PRO A 297 17.18 71.48 -42.28
CA PRO A 297 17.07 70.27 -43.13
C PRO A 297 18.29 69.32 -42.88
N ALA A 298 18.85 68.42 -43.72
CA ALA A 298 19.23 68.42 -45.16
C ALA A 298 19.39 66.95 -45.67
N ILE A 299 18.77 66.54 -46.79
CA ILE A 299 19.25 66.56 -48.21
C ILE A 299 20.14 65.34 -48.57
N TYR A 300 19.83 64.72 -49.72
CA TYR A 300 20.62 63.68 -50.39
C TYR A 300 21.48 64.28 -51.51
N GLU A 301 22.68 63.74 -51.68
CA GLU A 301 23.21 63.27 -52.98
C GLU A 301 23.71 61.82 -52.78
#